data_AF-B7FNE9-F1
#
_entry.id   AF-B7FNE9-F1
#
_cell.length_a   1.000
_cell.length_b   1.000
_cell.length_c   1.000
_cell.angle_alpha   90.00
_cell.angle_beta   90.00
_cell.angle_gamma   90.00
#
_symmetry.space_group_name_H-M   'P 1'
#
loop_
_entity.id
_entity.type
_entity.pdbx_description
1 polymer ?
#
loop_
_entity_poly.entity_id
_entity_poly.type
_entity_poly.pdbx_seq_one_letter_code
_entity_poly.pdbx_strand_id
1 'polypeptide(L)'
;MNLKVPIYFSSGLTIQANTYHKMLIGWTSQKIKDTYSTHNAFDFKNVHKFERSMLDAPGPCVLFATPGMLIGGFSLEVFKHWAPSEKNLVALPGYCMAGTVGHRLTSGKPTKVDTDPDTQIDVRCQIHQLAFSAHTDSKGIMDLVKFLSPKHVMLVHGDKPKMVSLKERIDSELGIPCSHPANNEIVTISSTQYVNAEASDTFTKNCLNPNFKFQKCSSMDTCNSTLIDRNLTPELQVEDERVADGVLVMENNNNKKAKIVHEDEILLMLDEKKHEV
;
A
#
# COMPACT_ATOMS: atom_id res chain seq x y z
N MET A 1 -24.31 34.82 -8.17
CA MET A 1 -23.00 35.43 -8.45
C MET A 1 -22.96 35.80 -9.93
N ASN A 2 -22.75 37.08 -10.26
CA ASN A 2 -22.54 37.51 -11.64
C ASN A 2 -21.05 37.34 -11.99
N LEU A 3 -20.66 36.12 -12.35
CA LEU A 3 -19.30 35.84 -12.82
C LEU A 3 -19.10 36.52 -14.18
N LYS A 4 -18.07 37.38 -14.30
CA LYS A 4 -17.72 38.07 -15.55
C LYS A 4 -16.67 37.34 -16.38
N VAL A 5 -15.94 36.41 -15.77
CA VAL A 5 -14.84 35.65 -16.40
C VAL A 5 -15.34 34.23 -16.69
N PRO A 6 -15.19 33.73 -17.94
CA PRO A 6 -15.63 32.39 -18.28
C PRO A 6 -14.73 31.33 -17.65
N ILE A 7 -15.35 30.23 -17.22
CA ILE A 7 -14.68 29.07 -16.65
C ILE A 7 -14.89 27.89 -17.59
N TYR A 8 -13.81 27.17 -17.87
CA TYR A 8 -13.81 26.06 -18.80
C TYR A 8 -13.21 24.79 -18.20
N PHE A 9 -13.69 23.64 -18.66
CA PHE A 9 -13.05 22.34 -18.46
C PHE A 9 -12.47 21.81 -19.78
N SER A 10 -11.33 21.13 -19.70
CA SER A 10 -10.82 20.33 -20.81
C SER A 10 -11.89 19.34 -21.29
N SER A 11 -12.05 19.24 -22.61
CA SER A 11 -13.03 18.33 -23.22
C SER A 11 -12.64 16.85 -23.09
N GLY A 12 -13.56 15.95 -23.46
CA GLY A 12 -13.34 14.50 -23.46
C GLY A 12 -13.91 13.82 -22.20
N LEU A 13 -13.09 13.01 -21.54
CA LEU A 13 -13.50 12.18 -20.40
C LEU A 13 -14.06 12.98 -19.21
N THR A 14 -13.69 14.26 -19.06
CA THR A 14 -14.20 15.12 -17.98
C THR A 14 -15.73 15.28 -18.05
N ILE A 15 -16.31 15.33 -19.25
CA ILE A 15 -17.77 15.44 -19.42
C ILE A 15 -18.46 14.15 -18.97
N GLN A 16 -17.90 12.99 -19.36
CA GLN A 16 -18.41 11.69 -18.94
C GLN A 16 -18.25 11.47 -17.43
N ALA A 17 -17.12 11.87 -16.87
CA ALA A 17 -16.87 11.80 -15.43
C ALA A 17 -17.93 12.58 -14.64
N ASN A 18 -18.36 13.75 -15.11
CA ASN A 18 -19.42 14.51 -14.46
C ASN A 18 -20.77 13.75 -14.46
N THR A 19 -21.09 13.04 -15.53
CA THR A 19 -22.29 12.17 -15.59
C THR A 19 -22.23 11.08 -14.52
N TYR A 20 -21.09 10.42 -14.35
CA TYR A 20 -20.93 9.40 -13.30
C TYR A 20 -21.02 10.00 -11.89
N HIS A 21 -20.46 11.19 -11.65
CA HIS A 21 -20.60 11.86 -10.34
C HIS A 21 -22.06 12.18 -10.00
N LYS A 22 -22.87 12.54 -10.99
CA LYS A 22 -24.31 12.74 -10.80
C LYS A 22 -25.03 11.43 -10.48
N MET A 23 -24.70 10.35 -11.17
CA MET A 23 -25.31 9.03 -10.94
C MET A 23 -24.92 8.44 -9.58
N LEU A 24 -23.66 8.61 -9.17
CA LEU A 24 -23.09 8.04 -7.95
C LEU A 24 -23.13 9.00 -6.75
N ILE A 25 -24.12 9.90 -6.72
CA ILE A 25 -24.32 10.88 -5.64
C ILE A 25 -24.39 10.23 -4.24
N GLY A 26 -24.82 8.96 -4.18
CA GLY A 26 -24.87 8.14 -2.96
C GLY A 26 -23.53 7.96 -2.24
N TRP A 27 -22.40 8.15 -2.93
CA TRP A 27 -21.05 8.06 -2.34
C TRP A 27 -20.51 9.40 -1.82
N THR A 28 -21.26 10.49 -1.97
CA THR A 28 -20.84 11.82 -1.52
C THR A 28 -21.17 12.07 -0.04
N SER A 29 -20.65 13.19 0.49
CA SER A 29 -20.97 13.64 1.85
C SER A 29 -22.47 13.90 2.03
N GLN A 30 -22.95 13.79 3.28
CA GLN A 30 -24.36 14.04 3.60
C GLN A 30 -24.83 15.43 3.13
N LYS A 31 -23.99 16.45 3.28
CA LYS A 31 -24.27 17.81 2.80
C LYS A 31 -24.65 17.88 1.32
N ILE A 32 -23.96 17.13 0.47
CA ILE A 32 -24.21 17.10 -0.97
C ILE A 32 -25.51 16.33 -1.27
N LYS A 33 -25.73 15.22 -0.56
CA LYS A 33 -26.97 14.43 -0.66
C LYS A 33 -28.20 15.25 -0.26
N ASP A 34 -28.13 16.03 0.82
CA ASP A 34 -29.23 16.86 1.29
C ASP A 34 -29.54 17.98 0.28
N THR A 35 -28.50 18.57 -0.31
CA THR A 35 -28.65 19.64 -1.31
C THR A 35 -29.28 19.11 -2.60
N TYR A 36 -29.02 17.84 -2.97
CA TYR A 36 -29.49 17.21 -4.20
C TYR A 36 -31.00 17.30 -4.42
N SER A 37 -31.79 17.24 -3.35
CA SER A 37 -33.26 17.41 -3.40
C SER A 37 -33.71 18.76 -3.94
N THR A 38 -32.88 19.79 -3.81
CA THR A 38 -33.14 21.16 -4.29
C THR A 38 -32.33 21.52 -5.53
N HIS A 39 -31.08 21.08 -5.59
CA HIS A 39 -30.16 21.36 -6.68
C HIS A 39 -29.01 20.35 -6.70
N ASN A 40 -28.70 19.82 -7.88
CA ASN A 40 -27.56 18.94 -8.06
C ASN A 40 -26.25 19.75 -8.05
N ALA A 41 -25.36 19.48 -7.09
CA ALA A 41 -24.08 20.17 -6.94
C ALA A 41 -23.14 20.03 -8.15
N PHE A 42 -23.37 19.03 -9.02
CA PHE A 42 -22.58 18.76 -10.22
C PHE A 42 -23.19 19.37 -11.51
N ASP A 43 -24.29 20.11 -11.38
CA ASP A 43 -24.87 20.91 -12.47
C ASP A 43 -24.21 22.30 -12.54
N PHE A 44 -23.02 22.33 -13.15
CA PHE A 44 -22.24 23.55 -13.30
C PHE A 44 -22.84 24.49 -14.36
N LYS A 45 -23.55 25.54 -13.93
CA LYS A 45 -24.19 26.52 -14.84
C LYS A 45 -23.21 27.45 -15.57
N ASN A 46 -22.10 27.79 -14.93
CA ASN A 46 -21.12 28.76 -15.42
C ASN A 46 -19.81 28.12 -15.91
N VAL A 47 -19.81 26.80 -16.12
CA VAL A 47 -18.62 26.08 -16.57
C VAL A 47 -18.90 25.43 -17.90
N HIS A 48 -18.09 25.77 -18.91
CA HIS A 48 -18.30 25.37 -20.29
C HIS A 48 -17.17 24.45 -20.78
N LYS A 49 -17.41 23.78 -21.90
CA LYS A 49 -16.39 22.97 -22.56
C LYS A 49 -15.35 23.88 -23.21
N PHE A 50 -14.07 23.59 -23.00
CA PHE A 50 -13.00 24.23 -23.75
C PHE A 50 -12.79 23.54 -25.11
N GLU A 51 -12.77 24.34 -26.17
CA GLU A 51 -12.45 23.91 -27.53
C GLU A 51 -11.02 24.36 -27.86
N ARG A 52 -10.27 23.54 -28.60
CA ARG A 52 -8.86 23.84 -28.91
C ARG A 52 -8.69 25.14 -29.71
N SER A 53 -9.69 25.51 -30.50
CA SER A 53 -9.76 26.80 -31.21
C SER A 53 -9.72 28.02 -30.29
N MET A 54 -10.03 27.86 -29.00
CA MET A 54 -10.01 28.94 -28.02
C MET A 54 -8.64 29.15 -27.34
N LEU A 55 -7.60 28.40 -27.73
CA LEU A 55 -6.24 28.57 -27.17
C LEU A 55 -5.71 30.00 -27.32
N ASP A 56 -5.96 30.61 -28.48
CA ASP A 56 -5.57 31.97 -28.84
C ASP A 56 -6.67 33.02 -28.58
N ALA A 57 -7.80 32.62 -27.96
CA ALA A 57 -8.92 33.52 -27.75
C ALA A 57 -8.53 34.69 -26.82
N PRO A 58 -8.82 35.95 -27.18
CA PRO A 58 -8.44 37.09 -26.36
C PRO A 58 -9.30 37.19 -25.11
N GLY A 59 -8.68 37.62 -24.01
CA GLY A 59 -9.36 37.93 -22.75
C GLY A 59 -9.03 36.95 -21.62
N PRO A 60 -9.39 37.31 -20.37
CA PRO A 60 -9.15 36.44 -19.22
C PRO A 60 -10.11 35.25 -19.24
N CYS A 61 -9.60 34.06 -18.93
CA CYS A 61 -10.42 32.88 -18.66
C CYS A 61 -9.79 32.02 -17.57
N VAL A 62 -10.59 31.09 -17.03
CA VAL A 62 -10.10 30.03 -16.15
C VAL A 62 -10.27 28.70 -16.86
N LEU A 63 -9.19 27.94 -17.03
CA LEU A 63 -9.23 26.62 -17.65
C LEU A 63 -8.74 25.55 -16.69
N PHE A 64 -9.60 24.58 -16.40
CA PHE A 64 -9.24 23.34 -15.74
C PHE A 64 -8.81 22.31 -16.78
N ALA A 65 -7.49 22.15 -16.96
CA ALA A 65 -6.92 21.23 -17.91
C ALA A 65 -6.45 19.91 -17.27
N THR A 66 -6.58 18.82 -17.99
CA THR A 66 -6.13 17.47 -17.58
C THR A 66 -5.02 16.96 -18.49
N PRO A 67 -4.09 16.13 -17.99
CA PRO A 67 -3.89 15.65 -16.61
C PRO A 67 -3.18 16.67 -15.69
N GLY A 68 -3.38 16.55 -14.37
CA GLY A 68 -2.95 17.56 -13.38
C GLY A 68 -1.44 17.70 -13.14
N MET A 69 -0.61 16.73 -13.54
CA MET A 69 0.85 16.75 -13.36
C MET A 69 1.64 17.24 -14.59
N LEU A 70 0.95 17.72 -15.63
CA LEU A 70 1.55 18.20 -16.88
C LEU A 70 2.45 17.16 -17.58
N ILE A 71 2.10 15.88 -17.49
CA ILE A 71 2.89 14.79 -18.10
C ILE A 71 2.74 14.77 -19.62
N GLY A 72 1.58 15.15 -20.13
CA GLY A 72 1.23 15.08 -21.54
C GLY A 72 -0.21 15.55 -21.76
N GLY A 73 -0.75 15.32 -22.96
CA GLY A 73 -2.14 15.64 -23.27
C GLY A 73 -2.45 17.15 -23.27
N PHE A 74 -3.72 17.48 -23.03
CA PHE A 74 -4.23 18.84 -23.24
C PHE A 74 -3.68 19.85 -22.23
N SER A 75 -3.46 19.46 -20.97
CA SER A 75 -2.85 20.37 -19.99
C SER A 75 -1.43 20.75 -20.35
N LEU A 76 -0.63 19.82 -20.89
CA LEU A 76 0.71 20.13 -21.36
C LEU A 76 0.67 21.03 -22.61
N GLU A 77 -0.21 20.76 -23.57
CA GLU A 77 -0.42 21.58 -24.77
C GLU A 77 -0.74 23.04 -24.42
N VAL A 78 -1.74 23.25 -23.55
CA VAL A 78 -2.10 24.58 -23.02
C VAL A 78 -0.93 25.21 -22.29
N PHE A 79 -0.21 24.43 -21.48
CA PHE A 79 0.96 24.93 -20.75
C PHE A 79 2.06 25.42 -21.70
N LYS A 80 2.38 24.67 -22.78
CA LYS A 80 3.39 25.11 -23.77
C LYS A 80 3.03 26.46 -24.38
N HIS A 81 1.73 26.69 -24.62
CA HIS A 81 1.24 27.90 -25.26
C HIS A 81 1.12 29.09 -24.29
N TRP A 82 0.71 28.85 -23.04
CA TRP A 82 0.42 29.92 -22.07
C TRP A 82 1.55 30.21 -21.08
N ALA A 83 2.51 29.29 -20.88
CA ALA A 83 3.63 29.49 -19.97
C ALA A 83 4.55 30.68 -20.30
N PRO A 84 4.76 31.06 -21.58
CA PRO A 84 5.59 32.22 -21.91
C PRO A 84 4.98 33.59 -21.54
N SER A 85 3.74 33.67 -21.05
CA SER A 85 3.12 34.95 -20.68
C SER A 85 3.18 35.19 -19.18
N GLU A 86 3.78 36.30 -18.74
CA GLU A 86 3.84 36.71 -17.32
C GLU A 86 2.48 37.06 -16.72
N LYS A 87 1.48 37.33 -17.57
CA LYS A 87 0.11 37.63 -17.16
C LYS A 87 -0.66 36.38 -16.73
N ASN A 88 -0.14 35.20 -17.05
CA ASN A 88 -0.80 33.93 -16.79
C ASN A 88 -0.38 33.37 -15.43
N LEU A 89 -1.28 32.57 -14.85
CA LEU A 89 -1.06 31.82 -13.62
C LEU A 89 -1.36 30.34 -13.90
N VAL A 90 -0.44 29.46 -13.53
CA VAL A 90 -0.64 28.01 -13.54
C VAL A 90 -0.74 27.54 -12.10
N ALA A 91 -1.94 27.07 -11.73
CA ALA A 91 -2.21 26.50 -10.43
C ALA A 91 -2.14 24.97 -10.49
N LEU A 92 -1.19 24.37 -9.77
CA LEU A 92 -1.05 22.93 -9.64
C LEU A 92 -1.81 22.45 -8.39
N PRO A 93 -2.84 21.59 -8.52
CA PRO A 93 -3.79 21.32 -7.44
C PRO A 93 -3.26 20.40 -6.33
N GLY A 94 -2.08 19.80 -6.48
CA GLY A 94 -1.59 18.85 -5.48
C GLY A 94 -0.15 18.40 -5.69
N TYR A 95 0.16 17.22 -5.16
CA TYR A 95 1.48 16.60 -5.29
C TYR A 95 1.77 16.23 -6.76
N CYS A 96 2.96 16.61 -7.22
CA CYS A 96 3.46 16.21 -8.53
C CYS A 96 4.60 15.20 -8.33
N MET A 97 4.46 14.04 -8.97
CA MET A 97 5.45 12.96 -8.90
C MET A 97 6.79 13.40 -9.49
N ALA A 98 7.89 12.93 -8.90
CA ALA A 98 9.23 13.13 -9.43
C ALA A 98 9.31 12.68 -10.91
N GLY A 99 10.02 13.45 -11.73
CA GLY A 99 10.13 13.24 -13.18
C GLY A 99 9.06 13.92 -14.03
N THR A 100 7.95 14.38 -13.43
CA THR A 100 6.91 15.14 -14.16
C THR A 100 7.30 16.61 -14.37
N VAL A 101 6.74 17.24 -15.41
CA VAL A 101 6.87 18.69 -15.65
C VAL A 101 6.37 19.47 -14.43
N GLY A 102 5.23 19.09 -13.86
CA GLY A 102 4.66 19.72 -12.67
C GLY A 102 5.64 19.74 -11.49
N HIS A 103 6.36 18.63 -11.25
CA HIS A 103 7.34 18.55 -10.16
C HIS A 103 8.57 19.44 -10.40
N ARG A 104 9.04 19.55 -11.66
CA ARG A 104 10.13 20.46 -12.02
C ARG A 104 9.76 21.92 -11.77
N LEU A 105 8.51 22.29 -12.09
CA LEU A 105 8.01 23.65 -11.89
C LEU A 105 7.95 24.05 -10.41
N THR A 106 7.57 23.13 -9.53
CA THR A 106 7.43 23.42 -8.10
C THR A 106 8.75 23.37 -7.34
N SER A 107 9.71 22.55 -7.77
CA SER A 107 10.95 22.30 -7.02
C SER A 107 12.02 23.40 -7.15
N GLY A 108 11.96 24.27 -8.17
CA GLY A 108 13.05 25.20 -8.45
C GLY A 108 12.71 26.53 -9.11
N LYS A 109 11.41 26.87 -9.29
CA LYS A 109 10.97 28.05 -10.08
C LYS A 109 11.78 28.24 -11.38
N PRO A 110 11.84 27.21 -12.23
CA PRO A 110 12.67 27.26 -13.43
C PRO A 110 12.15 28.32 -14.40
N THR A 111 13.05 29.10 -14.99
CA THR A 111 12.73 30.00 -16.11
C THR A 111 12.53 29.23 -17.41
N LYS A 112 13.07 28.01 -17.50
CA LYS A 112 12.91 27.12 -18.65
C LYS A 112 12.68 25.68 -18.23
N VAL A 113 11.78 24.99 -18.91
CA VAL A 113 11.50 23.57 -18.66
C VAL A 113 11.51 22.80 -19.96
N ASP A 114 12.34 21.76 -20.01
CA ASP A 114 12.36 20.81 -21.12
C ASP A 114 11.20 19.84 -20.94
N THR A 115 10.37 19.65 -21.97
CA THR A 115 9.29 18.65 -21.96
C THR A 115 9.71 17.39 -22.70
N ASP A 116 10.27 17.59 -23.88
CA ASP A 116 10.74 16.57 -24.81
C ASP A 116 12.20 16.90 -25.16
N PRO A 117 13.00 15.94 -25.66
CA PRO A 117 14.43 16.16 -25.94
C PRO A 117 14.71 17.42 -26.78
N ASP A 118 13.78 17.75 -27.69
CA ASP A 118 13.91 18.86 -28.63
C ASP A 118 13.01 20.07 -28.30
N THR A 119 12.25 20.03 -27.19
CA THR A 119 11.28 21.09 -26.86
C THR A 119 11.56 21.68 -25.47
N GLN A 120 12.05 22.92 -25.48
CA GLN A 120 12.25 23.75 -24.30
C GLN A 120 11.19 24.85 -24.24
N ILE A 121 10.53 24.99 -23.09
CA ILE A 121 9.48 25.99 -22.87
C ILE A 121 10.03 27.08 -21.95
N ASP A 122 9.85 28.33 -22.35
CA ASP A 122 10.10 29.50 -21.51
C ASP A 122 8.94 29.70 -20.53
N VAL A 123 9.23 29.60 -19.24
CA VAL A 123 8.25 29.68 -18.16
C VAL A 123 8.35 31.07 -17.53
N ARG A 124 7.49 31.96 -17.99
CA ARG A 124 7.35 33.33 -17.45
C ARG A 124 6.08 33.53 -16.64
N CYS A 125 5.10 32.64 -16.79
CA CYS A 125 3.88 32.66 -16.00
C CYS A 125 4.15 32.37 -14.52
N GLN A 126 3.24 32.82 -13.66
CA GLN A 126 3.31 32.53 -12.23
C GLN A 126 2.93 31.07 -12.00
N ILE A 127 3.77 30.33 -11.27
CA ILE A 127 3.47 28.96 -10.85
C ILE A 127 3.05 28.98 -9.38
N HIS A 128 1.88 28.43 -9.08
CA HIS A 128 1.39 28.27 -7.71
C HIS A 128 0.97 26.84 -7.44
N GLN A 129 1.51 26.25 -6.37
CA GLN A 129 1.11 24.91 -5.93
C GLN A 129 0.10 25.03 -4.80
N LEU A 130 -1.08 24.43 -4.98
CA LEU A 130 -2.11 24.32 -3.98
C LEU A 130 -2.02 22.97 -3.28
N ALA A 131 -2.17 22.95 -1.96
CA ALA A 131 -2.24 21.73 -1.18
C ALA A 131 -3.67 21.16 -1.16
N PHE A 132 -4.24 20.93 -2.36
CA PHE A 132 -5.60 20.39 -2.54
C PHE A 132 -5.60 18.86 -2.73
N SER A 133 -4.61 18.18 -2.15
CA SER A 133 -4.59 16.71 -2.14
C SER A 133 -5.66 16.19 -1.18
N ALA A 134 -6.52 15.28 -1.65
CA ALA A 134 -7.47 14.54 -0.83
C ALA A 134 -6.77 13.44 0.02
N HIS A 135 -5.64 13.78 0.63
CA HIS A 135 -4.86 12.91 1.50
C HIS A 135 -4.94 13.43 2.93
N THR A 136 -4.94 12.51 3.89
CA THR A 136 -4.85 12.84 5.31
C THR A 136 -3.47 13.42 5.61
N ASP A 137 -3.42 14.45 6.46
CA ASP A 137 -2.17 15.00 6.95
C ASP A 137 -1.54 14.10 8.03
N SER A 138 -0.31 14.43 8.44
CA SER A 138 0.38 13.65 9.49
C SER A 138 -0.43 13.60 10.78
N LYS A 139 -1.14 14.67 11.14
CA LYS A 139 -1.96 14.71 12.35
C LYS A 139 -3.13 13.73 12.27
N GLY A 140 -3.90 13.75 11.19
CA GLY A 140 -5.03 12.83 11.01
C GLY A 140 -4.60 11.37 10.94
N ILE A 141 -3.42 11.07 10.39
CA ILE A 141 -2.86 9.71 10.43
C ILE A 141 -2.53 9.31 11.88
N MET A 142 -1.86 10.17 12.64
CA MET A 142 -1.55 9.90 14.04
C MET A 142 -2.80 9.72 14.90
N ASP A 143 -3.82 10.57 14.71
CA ASP A 143 -5.10 10.48 15.40
C ASP A 143 -5.82 9.15 15.08
N LEU A 144 -5.77 8.70 13.83
CA LEU A 144 -6.33 7.41 13.41
C LEU A 144 -5.58 6.23 14.03
N VAL A 145 -4.24 6.23 14.01
CA VAL A 145 -3.43 5.16 14.62
C VAL A 145 -3.68 5.11 16.13
N LYS A 146 -3.75 6.26 16.79
CA LYS A 146 -4.07 6.36 18.21
C LYS A 146 -5.46 5.82 18.53
N PHE A 147 -6.47 6.18 17.72
CA PHE A 147 -7.83 5.71 17.89
C PHE A 147 -7.96 4.20 17.74
N LEU A 148 -7.30 3.61 16.73
CA LEU A 148 -7.35 2.18 16.47
C LEU A 148 -6.46 1.35 17.41
N SER A 149 -5.38 1.94 17.92
CA SER A 149 -4.37 1.26 18.75
C SER A 149 -3.95 -0.11 18.20
N PRO A 150 -3.50 -0.19 16.93
CA PRO A 150 -3.13 -1.46 16.30
C PRO A 150 -1.87 -2.05 16.95
N LYS A 151 -1.70 -3.36 16.84
CA LYS A 151 -0.48 -4.06 17.32
C LYS A 151 0.76 -3.74 16.48
N HIS A 152 0.57 -3.43 15.20
CA HIS A 152 1.63 -3.12 14.25
C HIS A 152 1.10 -2.21 13.15
N VAL A 153 1.91 -1.26 12.70
CA VAL A 153 1.58 -0.34 11.59
C VAL A 153 2.54 -0.60 10.43
N MET A 154 2.02 -0.59 9.20
CA MET A 154 2.81 -0.67 7.98
C MET A 154 2.55 0.56 7.11
N LEU A 155 3.58 1.36 6.86
CA LEU A 155 3.54 2.51 5.97
C LEU A 155 3.83 2.07 4.54
N VAL A 156 2.94 2.44 3.63
CA VAL A 156 3.04 2.16 2.19
C VAL A 156 2.66 3.41 1.41
N HIS A 157 2.97 3.44 0.12
CA HIS A 157 2.54 4.49 -0.82
C HIS A 157 2.91 5.93 -0.38
N GLY A 158 4.13 6.13 0.10
CA GLY A 158 4.65 7.45 0.49
C GLY A 158 6.09 7.70 0.04
N ASP A 159 6.51 8.96 0.08
CA ASP A 159 7.92 9.31 -0.14
C ASP A 159 8.78 8.71 0.98
N LYS A 160 9.84 7.97 0.65
CA LYS A 160 10.75 7.34 1.62
C LYS A 160 11.17 8.24 2.80
N PRO A 161 11.68 9.47 2.60
CA PRO A 161 12.09 10.31 3.73
C PRO A 161 10.92 10.71 4.64
N LYS A 162 9.73 10.94 4.07
CA LYS A 162 8.53 11.28 4.85
C LYS A 162 7.99 10.08 5.62
N MET A 163 8.07 8.88 5.03
CA MET A 163 7.69 7.65 5.71
C MET A 163 8.61 7.34 6.90
N VAL A 164 9.92 7.55 6.76
CA VAL A 164 10.88 7.39 7.87
C VAL A 164 10.52 8.33 9.03
N SER A 165 10.29 9.61 8.75
CA SER A 165 9.90 10.59 9.77
C SER A 165 8.55 10.24 10.43
N LEU A 166 7.57 9.77 9.67
CA LEU A 166 6.28 9.35 10.22
C LEU A 166 6.40 8.07 11.06
N LYS A 167 7.22 7.11 10.64
CA LYS A 167 7.51 5.88 11.38
C LYS A 167 8.14 6.20 12.73
N GLU A 168 9.18 7.03 12.74
CA GLU A 168 9.84 7.50 13.98
C GLU A 168 8.84 8.15 14.92
N ARG A 169 7.94 8.97 14.39
CA ARG A 169 6.89 9.63 15.18
C ARG A 169 5.90 8.65 15.80
N ILE A 170 5.44 7.65 15.03
CA ILE A 170 4.54 6.59 15.53
C ILE A 170 5.23 5.78 16.63
N ASP A 171 6.48 5.35 16.39
CA ASP A 171 7.26 4.58 17.35
C ASP A 171 7.49 5.39 18.65
N SER A 172 7.84 6.68 18.55
CA SER A 172 8.18 7.52 19.71
C SER A 172 6.97 8.00 20.50
N GLU A 173 5.88 8.41 19.83
CA GLU A 173 4.72 9.01 20.51
C GLU A 173 3.69 7.97 20.97
N LEU A 174 3.54 6.86 20.24
CA LEU A 174 2.52 5.85 20.50
C LEU A 174 3.10 4.53 21.03
N GLY A 175 4.41 4.30 20.89
CA GLY A 175 5.04 3.03 21.28
C GLY A 175 4.57 1.84 20.47
N ILE A 176 3.98 2.08 19.29
CA ILE A 176 3.44 1.03 18.42
C ILE A 176 4.49 0.69 17.36
N PRO A 177 4.88 -0.59 17.20
CA PRO A 177 5.82 -1.01 16.17
C PRO A 177 5.35 -0.58 14.77
N CYS A 178 6.22 0.15 14.06
CA CYS A 178 5.94 0.63 12.72
C CYS A 178 6.99 0.13 11.70
N SER A 179 6.52 -0.34 10.54
CA SER A 179 7.33 -0.84 9.42
C SER A 179 7.08 -0.01 8.16
N HIS A 180 8.08 0.11 7.28
CA HIS A 180 7.95 0.77 5.97
C HIS A 180 8.72 -0.04 4.91
N PRO A 181 8.21 -1.22 4.52
CA PRO A 181 8.95 -2.13 3.66
C PRO A 181 9.29 -1.53 2.29
N ALA A 182 10.45 -1.90 1.76
CA ALA A 182 10.79 -1.65 0.37
C ALA A 182 9.93 -2.49 -0.57
N ASN A 183 9.89 -2.11 -1.86
CA ASN A 183 9.22 -2.92 -2.87
C ASN A 183 9.85 -4.32 -2.92
N ASN A 184 9.01 -5.35 -2.90
CA ASN A 184 9.37 -6.77 -2.83
C ASN A 184 9.98 -7.24 -1.50
N GLU A 185 9.95 -6.43 -0.44
CA GLU A 185 10.34 -6.86 0.90
C GLU A 185 9.21 -7.66 1.55
N ILE A 186 9.58 -8.77 2.20
CA ILE A 186 8.65 -9.62 2.93
C ILE A 186 8.70 -9.22 4.41
N VAL A 187 7.55 -8.84 4.96
CA VAL A 187 7.40 -8.54 6.38
C VAL A 187 6.62 -9.66 7.05
N THR A 188 7.23 -10.32 8.02
CA THR A 188 6.58 -11.35 8.83
C THR A 188 5.93 -10.71 10.05
N ILE A 189 4.59 -10.79 10.14
CA ILE A 189 3.83 -10.34 11.30
C ILE A 189 3.27 -11.57 12.00
N SER A 190 3.60 -11.76 13.27
CA SER A 190 3.07 -12.85 14.08
C SER A 190 1.56 -12.69 14.24
N SER A 191 0.80 -13.70 13.81
CA SER A 191 -0.63 -13.74 14.07
C SER A 191 -0.89 -13.85 15.57
N THR A 192 -1.92 -13.16 16.05
CA THR A 192 -2.42 -13.35 17.41
C THR A 192 -3.66 -14.25 17.47
N GLN A 193 -4.03 -14.87 16.35
CA GLN A 193 -5.07 -15.89 16.32
C GLN A 193 -4.44 -17.24 16.65
N TYR A 194 -4.81 -17.74 17.83
CA TYR A 194 -4.57 -19.14 18.18
C TYR A 194 -5.79 -19.93 17.76
N VAL A 195 -5.57 -21.00 17.00
CA VAL A 195 -6.62 -21.97 16.71
C VAL A 195 -6.50 -23.04 17.78
N ASN A 196 -7.53 -23.15 18.63
CA ASN A 196 -7.61 -24.26 19.56
C ASN A 196 -7.78 -25.55 18.74
N ALA A 197 -6.78 -26.41 18.76
CA ALA A 197 -6.80 -27.70 18.10
C ALA A 197 -6.93 -28.81 19.15
N GLU A 198 -7.92 -29.70 18.97
CA GLU A 198 -8.03 -30.91 19.76
C GLU A 198 -6.99 -31.93 19.28
N ALA A 199 -6.26 -32.56 20.19
CA ALA A 199 -5.33 -33.63 19.85
C ALA A 199 -6.01 -34.99 20.04
N SER A 200 -5.81 -35.91 19.10
CA SER A 200 -6.24 -37.29 19.29
C SER A 200 -5.42 -38.00 20.38
N ASP A 201 -6.04 -38.96 21.06
CA ASP A 201 -5.38 -39.77 22.09
C ASP A 201 -4.19 -40.55 21.51
N THR A 202 -4.31 -41.05 20.28
CA THR A 202 -3.24 -41.81 19.61
C THR A 202 -2.08 -40.91 19.21
N PHE A 203 -2.36 -39.69 18.71
CA PHE A 203 -1.33 -38.68 18.46
C PHE A 203 -0.58 -38.34 19.76
N THR A 204 -1.31 -38.12 20.86
CA THR A 204 -0.72 -37.78 22.16
C THR A 204 0.15 -38.93 22.69
N LYS A 205 -0.30 -40.18 22.59
CA LYS A 205 0.49 -41.37 22.96
C LYS A 205 1.75 -41.51 22.13
N ASN A 206 1.68 -41.23 20.82
CA ASN A 206 2.85 -41.31 19.95
C ASN A 206 3.88 -40.21 20.25
N CYS A 207 3.44 -39.00 20.59
CA CYS A 207 4.33 -37.92 21.03
C CYS A 207 5.03 -38.22 22.38
N LEU A 208 4.43 -39.09 23.21
CA LEU A 208 4.99 -39.51 24.49
C LEU A 208 6.00 -40.66 24.36
N ASN A 209 6.08 -41.31 23.20
CA ASN A 209 7.04 -42.37 22.96
C ASN A 209 8.42 -41.77 22.64
N PRO A 210 9.47 -42.10 23.42
CA PRO A 210 10.79 -41.56 23.16
C PRO A 210 11.40 -42.20 21.90
N ASN A 211 11.82 -41.36 20.95
CA ASN A 211 12.63 -41.77 19.81
C ASN A 211 14.09 -41.42 20.08
N PHE A 212 14.78 -42.32 20.77
CA PHE A 212 16.22 -42.18 21.02
C PHE A 212 17.00 -42.57 19.77
N LYS A 213 17.76 -41.61 19.20
CA LYS A 213 18.82 -41.95 18.25
C LYS A 213 20.08 -42.28 19.03
N PHE A 214 20.68 -43.42 18.68
CA PHE A 214 21.93 -43.87 19.24
C PHE A 214 23.06 -43.56 18.26
N GLN A 215 23.82 -42.50 18.52
CA GLN A 215 24.98 -42.19 17.71
C GLN A 215 26.17 -42.98 18.24
N LYS A 216 26.70 -43.90 17.42
CA LYS A 216 27.93 -44.61 17.75
C LYS A 216 29.10 -43.67 17.43
N CYS A 217 29.79 -43.16 18.46
CA CYS A 217 31.05 -42.45 18.25
C CYS A 217 32.08 -43.42 17.65
N SER A 218 32.24 -43.42 16.32
CA SER A 218 33.44 -43.98 15.70
C SER A 218 34.57 -42.99 15.92
N SER A 219 35.57 -43.37 16.70
CA SER A 219 36.80 -42.61 16.90
C SER A 219 37.59 -42.50 15.61
N MET A 220 37.19 -41.58 14.74
CA MET A 220 38.06 -40.91 13.79
C MET A 220 37.55 -39.49 13.64
N ASP A 221 37.97 -38.62 14.56
CA ASP A 221 38.52 -37.33 14.17
C ASP A 221 39.36 -36.74 15.32
N THR A 222 40.61 -36.43 14.99
CA THR A 222 41.63 -35.67 15.75
C THR A 222 42.20 -36.27 17.05
N CYS A 223 43.29 -37.01 16.91
CA CYS A 223 44.33 -37.08 17.94
C CYS A 223 45.03 -35.72 18.07
N ASN A 224 44.85 -35.05 19.21
CA ASN A 224 45.89 -34.24 19.85
C ASN A 224 45.59 -34.15 21.35
N SER A 225 45.99 -35.17 22.10
CA SER A 225 46.73 -34.99 23.36
C SER A 225 47.02 -36.33 24.01
N THR A 226 48.24 -36.42 24.50
CA THR A 226 48.82 -37.47 25.33
C THR A 226 48.00 -37.72 26.59
N LEU A 227 47.56 -38.96 26.80
CA LEU A 227 47.80 -39.80 27.99
C LEU A 227 47.07 -41.13 27.81
N ILE A 228 47.78 -42.22 28.16
CA ILE A 228 47.32 -43.60 28.05
C ILE A 228 46.29 -43.84 29.15
N ASP A 229 45.06 -44.20 28.78
CA ASP A 229 44.22 -45.03 29.64
C ASP A 229 43.47 -46.07 28.80
N ARG A 230 43.83 -47.33 29.05
CA ARG A 230 43.19 -48.52 28.45
C ARG A 230 41.94 -48.82 29.27
N ASN A 231 40.79 -48.29 28.86
CA ASN A 231 39.44 -48.86 29.02
C ASN A 231 38.39 -47.79 28.63
N LEU A 232 38.17 -47.59 27.34
CA LEU A 232 37.06 -46.76 26.86
C LEU A 232 36.06 -47.66 26.13
N THR A 233 35.06 -48.14 26.86
CA THR A 233 33.79 -48.56 26.27
C THR A 233 33.23 -47.39 25.45
N PRO A 234 32.72 -47.62 24.22
CA PRO A 234 32.18 -46.53 23.41
C PRO A 234 31.04 -45.86 24.17
N GLU A 235 31.18 -44.58 24.52
CA GLU A 235 30.10 -43.80 25.11
C GLU A 235 29.00 -43.63 24.05
N LEU A 236 27.87 -44.29 24.31
CA LEU A 236 26.63 -44.08 23.55
C LEU A 236 26.07 -42.73 23.97
N GLN A 237 26.22 -41.71 23.12
CA GLN A 237 25.45 -40.48 23.27
C GLN A 237 24.01 -40.74 22.83
N VAL A 238 23.08 -40.43 23.73
CA VAL A 238 21.64 -40.54 23.53
C VAL A 238 21.09 -39.12 23.53
N GLU A 239 20.65 -38.66 22.36
CA GLU A 239 19.97 -37.38 22.22
C GLU A 239 18.47 -37.61 22.01
N ASP A 240 17.67 -36.76 22.66
CA ASP A 240 16.21 -36.79 22.63
C ASP A 240 15.69 -35.78 21.59
N GLU A 241 15.68 -36.19 20.32
CA GLU A 241 15.15 -35.40 19.19
C GLU A 241 13.64 -35.59 19.02
N ARG A 242 12.83 -35.32 20.05
CA ARG A 242 11.36 -35.43 19.95
C ARG A 242 10.82 -34.49 18.87
N VAL A 243 10.42 -35.04 17.73
CA VAL A 243 9.62 -34.37 16.70
C VAL A 243 8.23 -35.00 16.72
N ALA A 244 7.19 -34.19 16.93
CA ALA A 244 5.81 -34.62 16.91
C ALA A 244 5.26 -34.46 15.50
N ASP A 245 5.14 -35.57 14.78
CA ASP A 245 4.57 -35.60 13.43
C ASP A 245 3.09 -35.99 13.48
N GLY A 246 2.25 -35.24 12.78
CA GLY A 246 0.81 -35.47 12.73
C GLY A 246 0.14 -34.63 11.64
N VAL A 247 -1.13 -34.92 11.39
CA VAL A 247 -1.92 -34.21 10.38
C VAL A 247 -2.95 -33.31 11.02
N LEU A 248 -2.95 -32.05 10.61
CA LEU A 248 -3.94 -31.05 11.02
C LEU A 248 -5.15 -31.12 10.10
N VAL A 249 -6.29 -31.57 10.62
CA VAL A 249 -7.58 -31.56 9.94
C VAL A 249 -8.36 -30.32 10.37
N MET A 250 -8.86 -29.56 9.39
CA MET A 250 -9.70 -28.38 9.63
C MET A 250 -11.03 -28.53 8.89
N GLU A 251 -12.13 -28.56 9.63
CA GLU A 251 -13.47 -28.54 9.04
C GLU A 251 -13.90 -27.10 8.69
N ASN A 252 -14.40 -26.91 7.46
CA ASN A 252 -14.82 -25.60 6.94
C ASN A 252 -16.23 -25.15 7.39
N ASN A 253 -16.93 -25.94 8.19
CA ASN A 253 -18.26 -25.56 8.70
C ASN A 253 -18.13 -24.45 9.77
N ASN A 254 -19.22 -23.69 9.99
CA ASN A 254 -19.28 -22.46 10.82
C ASN A 254 -18.67 -22.55 12.24
N ASN A 255 -18.35 -23.75 12.75
CA ASN A 255 -17.48 -23.97 13.90
C ASN A 255 -16.15 -24.56 13.42
N LYS A 256 -15.12 -23.72 13.27
CA LYS A 256 -13.74 -24.14 12.94
C LYS A 256 -13.17 -25.00 14.08
N LYS A 257 -13.49 -26.29 14.10
CA LYS A 257 -12.81 -27.28 14.95
C LYS A 257 -11.57 -27.75 14.21
N ALA A 258 -10.41 -27.36 14.70
CA ALA A 258 -9.16 -27.94 14.28
C ALA A 258 -8.89 -29.20 15.11
N LYS A 259 -8.45 -30.28 14.48
CA LYS A 259 -8.03 -31.50 15.16
C LYS A 259 -6.69 -31.97 14.61
N ILE A 260 -5.76 -32.29 15.51
CA ILE A 260 -4.49 -32.93 15.16
C ILE A 260 -4.66 -34.42 15.40
N VAL A 261 -4.44 -35.21 14.35
CA VAL A 261 -4.60 -36.66 14.36
C VAL A 261 -3.33 -37.35 13.90
N HIS A 262 -3.17 -38.62 14.29
CA HIS A 262 -2.10 -39.45 13.76
C HIS A 262 -2.41 -39.85 12.31
N GLU A 263 -1.38 -40.13 11.50
CA GLU A 263 -1.55 -40.49 10.08
C GLU A 263 -2.54 -41.65 9.88
N ASP A 264 -2.46 -42.66 10.75
CA ASP A 264 -3.34 -43.84 10.70
C ASP A 264 -4.82 -43.56 11.02
N GLU A 265 -5.12 -42.44 11.70
CA GLU A 265 -6.48 -42.09 12.10
C GLU A 265 -7.22 -41.27 11.04
N ILE A 266 -6.50 -40.70 10.08
CA ILE A 266 -7.08 -39.84 9.03
C ILE A 266 -8.10 -40.60 8.20
N LEU A 267 -7.75 -41.81 7.77
CA LEU A 267 -8.61 -42.65 6.93
C LEU A 267 -9.89 -43.05 7.68
N LEU A 268 -9.77 -43.31 8.99
CA LEU A 268 -10.91 -43.58 9.86
C LEU A 268 -11.80 -42.35 10.07
N MET A 269 -11.19 -41.16 10.11
CA MET A 269 -11.91 -39.90 10.33
C MET A 269 -12.62 -39.38 9.07
N LEU A 270 -12.07 -39.65 7.88
CA LEU A 270 -12.64 -39.21 6.60
C LEU A 270 -13.60 -40.24 5.97
N ASP A 271 -13.76 -41.42 6.57
CA ASP A 271 -14.57 -42.54 6.05
C ASP A 271 -14.22 -42.94 4.60
N GLU A 272 -12.96 -42.70 4.20
CA GLU A 272 -12.46 -42.99 2.85
C GLU A 272 -11.41 -44.09 2.85
N LYS A 273 -11.40 -44.89 1.79
CA LYS A 273 -10.40 -45.95 1.59
C LYS A 273 -9.08 -45.33 1.16
N LYS A 274 -7.98 -45.93 1.60
CA LYS A 274 -6.61 -45.53 1.25
C LYS A 274 -6.48 -45.40 -0.27
N HIS A 275 -6.05 -44.24 -0.74
CA HIS A 275 -5.84 -43.99 -2.17
C HIS A 275 -4.65 -44.82 -2.64
N GLU A 276 -4.88 -45.76 -3.57
CA GLU A 276 -3.80 -46.43 -4.30
C GLU A 276 -3.31 -45.47 -5.40
N VAL A 277 -2.03 -45.10 -5.32
CA VAL A 277 -1.33 -44.25 -6.31
C VAL A 277 -0.67 -45.12 -7.37
#